data_AF-A0A958RBC4-F1
#
_entry.id   AF-A0A958RBC4-F1
#
_cell.length_a   1.000
_cell.length_b   1.000
_cell.length_c   1.000
_cell.angle_alpha   90.00
_cell.angle_beta   90.00
_cell.angle_gamma   90.00
#
_symmetry.space_group_name_H-M   'P 1'
#
loop_
_entity.id
_entity.type
_entity.pdbx_description
1 polymer ?
#
loop_
_entity_poly.entity_id
_entity_poly.type
_entity_poly.pdbx_seq_one_letter_code
_entity_poly.pdbx_strand_id
1 'polypeptide(L)'
;MLKGVLASRKSKLKAAYFQPLTLLDIIADHRSKSTLHYIREAKISYPYKTIHTAPRKNAVILFVSEILNQVLQEEEENQALFHYIKEALQWLDAHE
;
A
#
# COMPACT_ATOMS: atom_id res chain seq x y z
N MET A 1 5.96 -10.44 3.89
CA MET A 1 6.41 -10.00 5.23
C MET A 1 7.52 -8.96 5.16
N LEU A 2 7.49 -7.98 6.08
CA LEU A 2 8.50 -6.94 6.25
C LEU A 2 9.49 -7.35 7.35
N LYS A 3 10.77 -7.54 7.02
CA LYS A 3 11.78 -7.93 8.02
C LYS A 3 12.50 -6.70 8.57
N GLY A 4 12.47 -6.50 9.89
CA GLY A 4 13.24 -5.45 10.56
C GLY A 4 12.73 -4.02 10.36
N VAL A 5 11.49 -3.84 9.90
CA VAL A 5 10.90 -2.51 9.63
C VAL A 5 10.75 -1.64 10.90
N LEU A 6 10.65 -2.28 12.07
CA LEU A 6 10.58 -1.62 13.38
C LEU A 6 11.96 -1.46 14.06
N ALA A 7 13.04 -1.94 13.44
CA ALA A 7 14.37 -1.84 14.01
C ALA A 7 14.91 -0.40 13.91
N SER A 8 15.56 0.08 14.98
CA SER A 8 16.07 1.45 15.15
C SER A 8 17.15 1.89 14.13
N ARG A 9 17.78 0.96 13.40
CA ARG A 9 18.82 1.29 12.40
C ARG A 9 18.19 1.56 11.02
N LYS A 10 18.85 2.44 10.24
CA LYS A 10 18.59 2.82 8.82
C LYS A 10 18.12 1.67 7.92
N SER A 11 16.89 1.22 8.12
CA SER A 11 16.23 0.21 7.32
C SER A 11 15.77 0.86 6.04
N LYS A 12 16.03 0.19 4.90
CA LYS A 12 15.49 0.61 3.59
C LYS A 12 13.95 0.61 3.58
N LEU A 13 13.33 -0.09 4.52
CA LEU A 13 11.90 -0.11 4.76
C LEU A 13 11.58 0.73 6.00
N LYS A 14 10.83 1.81 5.82
CA LYS A 14 10.33 2.62 6.95
C LYS A 14 8.91 2.19 7.27
N ALA A 15 8.58 2.04 8.55
CA ALA A 15 7.23 1.66 8.99
C ALA A 15 6.15 2.64 8.45
N ALA A 16 6.49 3.93 8.39
CA ALA A 16 5.62 4.97 7.84
C ALA A 16 5.22 4.79 6.37
N TYR A 17 5.92 3.94 5.60
CA TYR A 17 5.53 3.65 4.21
C TYR A 17 4.32 2.73 4.11
N PHE A 18 3.98 2.00 5.17
CA PHE A 18 2.96 0.96 5.16
C PHE A 18 1.68 1.43 5.86
N GLN A 19 1.22 2.64 5.51
CA GLN A 19 -0.12 3.09 5.88
C GLN A 19 -1.15 2.44 4.94
N PRO A 20 -2.44 2.36 5.34
CA PRO A 20 -3.49 1.77 4.50
C PRO A 20 -3.51 2.39 3.11
N LEU A 21 -3.54 1.56 2.07
CA LEU A 21 -3.58 1.96 0.64
C LEU A 21 -2.50 2.97 0.20
N THR A 22 -1.36 3.07 0.88
CA THR A 22 -0.19 3.81 0.36
C THR A 22 0.30 3.18 -0.95
N LEU A 23 0.51 4.01 -1.97
CA LEU A 23 1.03 3.57 -3.27
C LEU A 23 2.55 3.37 -3.19
N LEU A 24 2.99 2.13 -3.37
CA LEU A 24 4.40 1.73 -3.24
C LEU A 24 4.90 1.02 -4.49
N ASP A 25 6.12 1.36 -4.89
CA ASP A 25 6.92 0.52 -5.78
C ASP A 25 7.74 -0.43 -4.89
N ILE A 26 7.58 -1.75 -5.10
CA ILE A 26 8.22 -2.77 -4.26
C ILE A 26 9.20 -3.63 -5.05
N ILE A 27 10.30 -4.01 -4.41
CA ILE A 27 11.18 -5.09 -4.86
C ILE A 27 11.02 -6.22 -3.85
N ALA A 28 10.52 -7.36 -4.30
CA ALA A 28 10.26 -8.53 -3.46
C ALA A 28 11.00 -9.77 -3.95
N ASP A 29 11.41 -10.62 -3.01
CA ASP A 29 11.93 -11.94 -3.32
C ASP A 29 10.77 -12.91 -3.55
N HIS A 30 10.56 -13.28 -4.81
CA HIS A 30 9.63 -14.33 -5.17
C HIS A 30 10.32 -15.69 -5.03
N ARG A 31 10.00 -16.44 -3.96
CA ARG A 31 10.43 -17.83 -3.77
C ARG A 31 9.27 -18.75 -4.12
N SER A 32 9.36 -19.43 -5.26
CA SER A 32 8.30 -20.26 -5.85
C SER A 32 7.76 -21.42 -5.00
N LYS A 33 8.36 -21.70 -3.83
CA LYS A 33 7.95 -22.80 -2.92
C LYS A 33 7.54 -22.32 -1.52
N SER A 34 7.47 -21.02 -1.29
CA SER A 34 7.14 -20.44 0.02
C SER A 34 5.87 -19.61 -0.10
N THR A 35 4.91 -19.86 0.79
CA THR A 35 3.69 -19.03 0.96
C THR A 35 3.99 -17.62 1.44
N LEU A 36 5.24 -17.35 1.88
CA LEU A 36 5.68 -16.03 2.31
C LEU A 36 6.77 -15.46 1.40
N HIS A 37 6.47 -14.28 0.85
CA HIS A 37 7.42 -13.41 0.15
C HIS A 37 7.96 -12.31 1.06
N TYR A 38 9.23 -11.95 0.89
CA TYR A 38 9.86 -10.85 1.64
C TYR A 38 10.04 -9.63 0.74
N ILE A 39 9.62 -8.47 1.22
CA ILE A 39 9.90 -7.19 0.57
C ILE A 39 11.34 -6.79 0.94
N ARG A 40 12.19 -6.56 -0.06
CA ARG A 40 13.56 -6.08 0.13
C ARG A 40 13.62 -4.56 0.17
N GLU A 41 12.88 -3.93 -0.73
CA GLU A 41 12.85 -2.48 -0.89
C GLU A 41 11.42 -2.01 -1.18
N ALA A 42 11.09 -0.81 -0.69
CA ALA A 42 9.85 -0.13 -0.97
C ALA A 42 10.13 1.36 -1.16
N LYS A 43 9.50 1.97 -2.15
CA LYS A 43 9.54 3.41 -2.39
C LYS A 43 8.12 3.93 -2.51
N ILE A 44 7.89 5.14 -2.03
CA ILE A 44 6.61 5.83 -2.22
C ILE A 44 6.50 6.19 -3.71
N SER A 45 5.53 5.59 -4.40
CA SER A 45 5.24 5.84 -5.81
C SER A 45 4.48 7.16 -5.98
N TYR A 46 3.53 7.41 -5.07
CA TYR A 46 2.79 8.67 -5.00
C TYR A 46 2.72 9.18 -3.55
N PRO A 47 3.35 10.33 -3.23
CA PRO A 47 3.29 10.90 -1.90
C PRO A 47 1.97 11.64 -1.69
N TYR A 48 1.00 10.98 -1.06
CA TYR A 48 -0.27 11.61 -0.69
C TYR A 48 -0.06 12.81 0.23
N LYS A 49 -0.88 13.84 0.06
CA LYS A 49 -0.80 15.10 0.81
C LYS A 49 -1.74 15.14 2.01
N THR A 50 -2.96 14.65 1.83
CA THR A 50 -4.05 14.85 2.78
C THR A 50 -4.78 13.56 3.16
N ILE A 51 -4.67 12.49 2.37
CA ILE A 51 -5.49 11.28 2.56
C ILE A 51 -5.31 10.64 3.96
N HIS A 52 -4.09 10.69 4.50
CA HIS A 52 -3.74 10.13 5.82
C HIS A 52 -3.80 11.16 6.96
N THR A 53 -3.91 12.45 6.66
CA THR A 53 -3.84 13.54 7.65
C THR A 53 -5.19 14.23 7.87
N ALA A 54 -6.04 14.29 6.84
CA ALA A 54 -7.41 14.80 6.94
C ALA A 54 -8.33 13.73 7.55
N PRO A 55 -8.98 13.97 8.71
CA PRO A 55 -9.75 12.94 9.41
C PRO A 55 -10.85 12.28 8.57
N ARG A 56 -11.57 13.06 7.76
CA ARG A 56 -12.62 12.53 6.85
C ARG A 56 -12.04 11.57 5.82
N LYS A 57 -10.98 11.99 5.11
CA LYS A 57 -10.35 11.15 4.09
C LYS A 57 -9.72 9.91 4.71
N ASN A 58 -9.10 10.05 5.88
CA ASN A 58 -8.50 8.95 6.62
C ASN A 58 -9.53 7.90 7.05
N ALA A 59 -10.73 8.31 7.45
CA ALA A 59 -11.83 7.37 7.72
C ALA A 59 -12.28 6.63 6.45
N VAL A 60 -12.39 7.33 5.32
CA VAL A 60 -12.77 6.72 4.02
C VAL A 60 -11.73 5.70 3.57
N ILE A 61 -10.44 6.04 3.57
CA ILE A 61 -9.36 5.13 3.17
C ILE A 61 -9.26 3.90 4.08
N LEU A 62 -9.47 4.06 5.39
CA LEU A 62 -9.53 2.92 6.31
C LEU A 62 -10.68 1.98 5.96
N PHE A 63 -11.88 2.52 5.76
CA PHE A 63 -13.04 1.73 5.35
C PHE A 63 -12.81 1.03 4.01
N VAL A 64 -12.35 1.76 2.99
CA VAL A 64 -12.06 1.19 1.66
C VAL A 64 -10.97 0.12 1.76
N SER A 65 -9.96 0.28 2.62
CA SER A 65 -8.92 -0.73 2.80
C SER A 65 -9.47 -2.05 3.34
N GLU A 66 -10.44 -1.99 4.25
CA GLU A 66 -11.10 -3.17 4.79
C GLU A 66 -11.99 -3.84 3.73
N ILE A 67 -12.77 -3.06 2.98
CA ILE A 67 -13.60 -3.58 1.89
C ILE A 67 -12.73 -4.27 0.84
N LEU A 68 -11.67 -3.60 0.37
CA LEU A 68 -10.73 -4.19 -0.60
C LEU A 68 -10.12 -5.49 -0.07
N ASN A 69 -9.75 -5.54 1.21
CA ASN A 69 -9.22 -6.75 1.82
C ASN A 69 -10.25 -7.90 1.91
N GLN A 70 -11.56 -7.59 1.94
CA GLN A 70 -12.62 -8.59 1.95
C GLN A 70 -13.02 -9.06 0.54
N VAL A 71 -13.01 -8.17 -0.45
CA VAL A 71 -13.54 -8.46 -1.79
C VAL A 71 -12.47 -8.88 -2.79
N LEU A 72 -11.22 -8.46 -2.60
CA LEU A 72 -10.12 -8.90 -3.46
C LEU A 72 -9.72 -10.32 -3.07
N GLN A 73 -9.96 -11.26 -3.96
CA GLN A 73 -9.46 -12.62 -3.85
C GLN A 73 -8.09 -12.70 -4.54
N GLU A 74 -7.18 -13.52 -4.01
CA GLU A 74 -5.85 -13.74 -4.60
C GLU A 74 -5.97 -14.55 -5.91
N GLU A 75 -6.33 -13.85 -6.98
CA GLU A 75 -6.42 -14.38 -8.36
C GLU A 75 -5.31 -13.79 -9.26
N GLU A 76 -5.48 -13.85 -10.58
CA GLU A 76 -4.55 -13.32 -11.59
C GLU A 76 -4.39 -11.79 -11.52
N GLU A 77 -3.32 -11.29 -12.15
CA GLU A 77 -3.06 -9.85 -12.26
C GLU A 77 -4.23 -9.11 -12.92
N ASN A 78 -4.84 -8.16 -12.19
CA ASN A 78 -5.89 -7.29 -12.73
C ASN A 78 -5.41 -5.84 -12.83
N GLN A 79 -4.71 -5.54 -13.92
CA GLN A 79 -4.13 -4.21 -14.15
C GLN A 79 -5.20 -3.10 -14.27
N ALA A 80 -6.36 -3.40 -14.88
CA ALA A 80 -7.43 -2.42 -15.05
C ALA A 80 -8.01 -1.99 -13.70
N LEU A 81 -8.28 -2.94 -12.81
CA LEU A 81 -8.76 -2.66 -11.45
C LEU A 81 -7.72 -1.88 -10.64
N PHE A 82 -6.44 -2.27 -10.72
CA PHE A 82 -5.37 -1.54 -10.05
C PHE A 82 -5.31 -0.08 -10.50
N HIS A 83 -5.34 0.19 -11.82
CA HIS A 83 -5.33 1.56 -12.34
C HIS A 83 -6.54 2.37 -11.87
N TYR A 84 -7.73 1.78 -11.90
CA TYR A 84 -8.94 2.43 -11.39
C TYR A 84 -8.81 2.83 -9.92
N ILE A 85 -8.38 1.90 -9.04
CA ILE A 85 -8.21 2.18 -7.60
C ILE A 85 -7.14 3.26 -7.40
N LYS A 86 -6.00 3.15 -8.11
CA LYS A 86 -4.92 4.13 -8.04
C LYS A 86 -5.42 5.54 -8.39
N GLU A 87 -6.11 5.70 -9.50
CA GLU A 87 -6.65 7.00 -9.94
C GLU A 87 -7.70 7.54 -8.97
N ALA A 88 -8.60 6.68 -8.46
CA ALA A 88 -9.61 7.07 -7.48
C ALA A 88 -8.98 7.58 -6.17
N LEU A 89 -7.93 6.92 -5.67
CA LEU A 89 -7.23 7.35 -4.46
C LEU A 89 -6.45 8.66 -4.67
N GLN A 90 -5.81 8.83 -5.84
CA GLN A 90 -5.15 10.09 -6.19
C GLN A 90 -6.15 11.24 -6.30
N TRP A 91 -7.33 10.97 -6.87
CA TRP A 91 -8.41 11.95 -6.94
C TRP A 91 -8.91 12.33 -5.54
N LEU A 92 -9.14 11.35 -4.66
CA LEU A 92 -9.54 11.58 -3.26
C LEU A 92 -8.49 12.38 -2.48
N ASP A 93 -7.20 12.17 -2.74
CA ASP A 93 -6.15 12.96 -2.10
C ASP A 93 -6.14 14.42 -2.58
N ALA A 94 -6.36 14.63 -3.88
CA ALA A 94 -6.32 15.95 -4.50
C ALA A 94 -7.59 16.80 -4.29
N HIS A 95 -8.74 16.20 -3.98
CA HIS A 95 -10.05 16.88 -3.86
C HIS A 95 -10.66 16.70 -2.46
N GLU A 96 -11.54 17.60 -2.01
CA GLU A 96 -12.11 17.60 -0.63
C GLU A 96 -13.13 16.49 -0.31
#